data_AF-A0A4Q2V2W3-F1
#
_entry.id   AF-A0A4Q2V2W3-F1
#
_cell.length_a   1.000
_cell.length_b   1.000
_cell.length_c   1.000
_cell.angle_alpha   90.00
_cell.angle_beta   90.00
_cell.angle_gamma   90.00
#
_symmetry.space_group_name_H-M   'P 1'
#
loop_
_entity.id
_entity.type
_entity.pdbx_description
1 polymer ?
#
loop_
_entity_poly.entity_id
_entity_poly.type
_entity_poly.pdbx_seq_one_letter_code
_entity_poly.pdbx_strand_id
1 'polypeptide(L)'
;MYDPKEWVDLFAEAGARYIVPVTKHHEGFALFNTSNTISKRSSMHYGPKRDLTGALLDAAAQYQPHIRRGTYFSMPEWFNPSYYGYRNSNPRWGGGCFGSNDTNPYYGSKVEYTGYVPVKDFVTDIQLPQMRELAYNYNTELMWCDIGGPNNSTVFVSEWLNWARTQGRQIAFNSRCGLNGDFDTPEYVLITQDGWFQNKFNVS
;
A
#
# COMPACT_ATOMS: atom_id res chain seq x y z
N MET A 1 7.82 -0.80 22.87
CA MET A 1 6.51 -0.12 22.62
C MET A 1 6.60 0.61 21.28
N TYR A 2 5.48 1.02 20.70
CA TYR A 2 5.47 1.79 19.46
C TYR A 2 5.64 3.29 19.77
N ASP A 3 6.81 3.85 19.44
CA ASP A 3 7.12 5.27 19.53
C ASP A 3 7.55 5.80 18.14
N PRO A 4 6.68 6.55 17.46
CA PRO A 4 6.99 7.17 16.17
C PRO A 4 8.24 8.04 16.17
N LYS A 5 8.52 8.76 17.27
CA LYS A 5 9.65 9.69 17.34
C LYS A 5 10.96 8.92 17.35
N GLU A 6 11.07 7.89 18.19
CA GLU A 6 12.25 7.03 18.24
C GLU A 6 12.54 6.40 16.87
N TRP A 7 11.50 6.01 16.14
CA TRP A 7 11.65 5.42 14.80
C TRP A 7 12.17 6.44 13.78
N VAL A 8 11.59 7.64 13.72
CA VAL A 8 12.03 8.65 12.74
C VAL A 8 13.41 9.21 13.06
N ASP A 9 13.77 9.32 14.33
CA ASP A 9 15.13 9.68 14.75
C ASP A 9 16.13 8.62 14.29
N LEU A 10 15.81 7.33 14.50
CA LEU A 10 16.64 6.22 14.01
C LEU A 10 16.79 6.27 12.48
N PHE A 11 15.72 6.55 11.73
CA PHE A 11 15.79 6.65 10.27
C PHE A 11 16.66 7.84 9.82
N ALA A 12 16.57 8.97 10.51
CA ALA A 12 17.42 10.13 10.24
C ALA A 12 18.89 9.85 10.55
N GLU A 13 19.18 9.18 11.67
CA GLU A 13 20.54 8.76 12.04
C GLU A 13 21.14 7.76 11.04
N ALA A 14 20.30 6.90 10.46
CA ALA A 14 20.70 6.01 9.37
C ALA A 14 20.94 6.74 8.02
N GLY A 15 20.68 8.05 7.96
CA GLY A 15 20.86 8.87 6.76
C GLY A 15 19.73 8.73 5.73
N ALA A 16 18.57 8.16 6.13
CA ALA A 16 17.43 8.03 5.24
C ALA A 16 16.91 9.41 4.81
N ARG A 17 16.53 9.51 3.53
CA ARG A 17 15.91 10.73 2.96
C ARG A 17 14.42 10.60 2.73
N TYR A 18 13.89 9.39 2.86
CA TYR A 18 12.48 9.10 2.73
C TYR A 18 12.12 7.83 3.52
N ILE A 19 10.86 7.68 3.87
CA ILE A 19 10.30 6.46 4.48
C ILE A 19 9.04 6.04 3.72
N VAL A 20 8.78 4.73 3.68
CA VAL A 20 7.61 4.14 3.01
C VAL A 20 7.04 3.02 3.88
N PRO A 21 6.32 3.32 4.97
CA PRO A 21 5.65 2.30 5.77
C PRO A 21 4.57 1.57 4.97
N VAL A 22 4.39 0.29 5.27
CA VAL A 22 3.26 -0.51 4.82
C VAL A 22 1.97 0.04 5.43
N THR A 23 1.13 0.67 4.62
CA THR A 23 -0.16 1.21 5.10
C THR A 23 -1.28 0.19 5.00
N LYS A 24 -1.27 -0.63 3.95
CA LYS A 24 -2.13 -1.80 3.76
C LYS A 24 -1.38 -2.81 2.91
N HIS A 25 -1.22 -4.03 3.41
CA HIS A 25 -0.64 -5.13 2.66
C HIS A 25 -1.75 -6.05 2.08
N HIS A 26 -1.37 -7.16 1.47
CA HIS A 26 -2.29 -8.00 0.70
C HIS A 26 -3.41 -8.61 1.56
N GLU A 27 -3.24 -8.76 2.87
CA GLU A 27 -4.30 -9.20 3.78
C GLU A 27 -5.41 -8.17 3.99
N GLY A 28 -5.22 -6.94 3.49
CA GLY A 28 -6.21 -5.87 3.49
C GLY A 28 -6.35 -5.12 4.82
N PHE A 29 -5.42 -5.29 5.77
CA PHE A 29 -5.50 -4.60 7.06
C PHE A 29 -4.87 -3.21 6.98
N ALA A 30 -5.68 -2.17 7.19
CA ALA A 30 -5.22 -0.77 7.13
C ALA A 30 -4.58 -0.31 8.44
N LEU A 31 -3.34 0.16 8.39
CA LEU A 31 -2.62 0.80 9.51
C LEU A 31 -2.90 2.31 9.62
N PHE A 32 -3.79 2.81 8.78
CA PHE A 32 -4.22 4.21 8.71
C PHE A 32 -5.72 4.33 9.02
N ASN A 33 -6.16 5.54 9.34
CA ASN A 33 -7.56 5.87 9.58
C ASN A 33 -8.37 5.94 8.27
N THR A 34 -8.78 4.78 7.77
CA THR A 34 -9.71 4.66 6.63
C THR A 34 -11.17 4.74 7.07
N SER A 35 -12.04 5.32 6.23
CA SER A 35 -13.47 5.44 6.54
C SER A 35 -14.15 4.10 6.86
N ASN A 36 -14.98 4.11 7.90
CA ASN A 36 -15.79 2.95 8.31
C ASN A 36 -16.85 2.54 7.29
N THR A 37 -17.11 3.39 6.29
CA THR A 37 -17.98 3.10 5.15
C THR A 37 -17.24 2.38 4.03
N ILE A 38 -15.91 2.39 4.04
CA ILE A 38 -15.05 1.70 3.08
C ILE A 38 -14.63 0.33 3.63
N SER A 39 -14.02 0.31 4.82
CA SER A 39 -13.56 -0.90 5.47
C SER A 39 -13.48 -0.70 6.97
N LYS A 40 -13.83 -1.73 7.75
CA LYS A 40 -13.58 -1.76 9.20
C LYS A 40 -12.33 -2.57 9.52
N ARG A 41 -11.64 -3.14 8.54
CA ARG A 41 -10.43 -3.95 8.72
C ARG A 41 -9.20 -3.05 8.90
N SER A 42 -9.11 -2.38 10.05
CA SER A 42 -8.03 -1.43 10.32
C SER A 42 -7.58 -1.41 11.78
N SER A 43 -6.41 -0.81 12.01
CA SER A 43 -5.82 -0.53 13.33
C SER A 43 -6.68 0.40 14.19
N MET A 44 -7.60 1.17 13.58
CA MET A 44 -8.59 1.98 14.30
C MET A 44 -9.66 1.09 14.93
N HIS A 45 -10.08 0.03 14.24
CA HIS A 45 -11.14 -0.88 14.70
C HIS A 45 -10.62 -2.09 15.45
N TYR A 46 -9.38 -2.49 15.25
CA TYR A 46 -8.79 -3.69 15.83
C TYR A 46 -7.42 -3.39 16.43
N GLY A 47 -7.03 -4.18 17.42
CA GLY A 47 -5.71 -4.09 18.05
C GLY A 47 -5.44 -2.69 18.64
N PRO A 48 -4.45 -1.92 18.12
CA PRO A 48 -3.94 -0.69 18.76
C PRO A 48 -4.94 0.46 18.96
N LYS A 49 -6.09 0.47 18.27
CA LYS A 49 -7.08 1.56 18.29
C LYS A 49 -6.46 2.93 17.99
N ARG A 50 -5.51 2.96 17.06
CA ARG A 50 -4.67 4.12 16.76
C ARG A 50 -4.33 4.15 15.28
N ASP A 51 -4.28 5.36 14.73
CA ASP A 51 -3.72 5.64 13.41
C ASP A 51 -2.19 5.56 13.50
N LEU A 52 -1.63 4.43 13.08
CA LEU A 52 -0.19 4.18 13.15
C LEU A 52 0.53 4.89 12.02
N THR A 53 -0.04 4.88 10.81
CA THR A 53 0.53 5.57 9.66
C THR A 53 0.59 7.08 9.92
N GLY A 54 -0.52 7.68 10.34
CA GLY A 54 -0.60 9.11 10.65
C GLY A 54 0.42 9.51 11.72
N ALA A 55 0.47 8.75 12.82
CA ALA A 55 1.42 9.01 13.89
C ALA A 55 2.89 8.98 13.42
N LEU A 56 3.26 8.05 12.53
CA LEU A 56 4.62 7.96 11.98
C LEU A 56 4.94 9.12 11.03
N LEU A 57 4.01 9.45 10.13
CA LEU A 57 4.23 10.52 9.14
C LEU A 57 4.21 11.90 9.78
N ASP A 58 3.36 12.12 10.79
CA ASP A 58 3.35 13.35 11.60
C ASP A 58 4.65 13.51 12.38
N ALA A 59 5.17 12.43 13.00
CA ALA A 59 6.47 12.46 13.67
C ALA A 59 7.60 12.78 12.68
N ALA A 60 7.59 12.19 11.49
CA ALA A 60 8.57 12.51 10.45
C ALA A 60 8.48 13.98 10.03
N ALA A 61 7.27 14.52 9.83
CA ALA A 61 7.06 15.93 9.49
C ALA A 61 7.52 16.88 10.61
N GLN A 62 7.26 16.53 11.87
CA GLN A 62 7.55 17.38 13.02
C GLN A 62 9.03 17.36 13.40
N TYR A 63 9.63 16.18 13.53
CA TYR A 63 10.97 16.01 14.11
C TYR A 63 12.06 15.92 13.04
N GLN A 64 11.74 15.37 11.87
CA GLN A 64 12.71 15.10 10.80
C GLN A 64 12.18 15.59 9.44
N PRO A 65 11.87 16.89 9.26
CA PRO A 65 11.15 17.41 8.09
C PRO A 65 11.87 17.19 6.75
N HIS A 66 13.16 16.87 6.79
CA HIS A 66 13.97 16.53 5.63
C HIS A 66 13.73 15.11 5.09
N ILE A 67 13.08 14.24 5.87
CA ILE A 67 12.64 12.91 5.44
C ILE A 67 11.32 13.06 4.67
N ARG A 68 11.32 12.63 3.40
CA ARG A 68 10.12 12.56 2.56
C ARG A 68 9.19 11.44 3.02
N ARG A 69 7.89 11.69 2.98
CA ARG A 69 6.87 10.79 3.53
C ARG A 69 6.16 10.04 2.42
N GLY A 70 6.46 8.75 2.27
CA GLY A 70 5.78 7.86 1.34
C GLY A 70 4.79 6.92 2.04
N THR A 71 3.99 6.24 1.24
CA THR A 71 3.04 5.21 1.68
C THR A 71 3.10 4.02 0.74
N TYR A 72 3.25 2.82 1.29
CA TYR A 72 3.07 1.58 0.56
C TYR A 72 1.59 1.17 0.55
N PHE A 73 1.07 0.73 -0.60
CA PHE A 73 -0.31 0.28 -0.74
C PHE A 73 -0.42 -0.96 -1.64
N SER A 74 -0.96 -2.05 -1.09
CA SER A 74 -1.31 -3.24 -1.87
C SER A 74 -2.54 -2.99 -2.73
N MET A 75 -2.37 -3.07 -4.05
CA MET A 75 -3.48 -2.98 -5.01
C MET A 75 -4.50 -4.12 -4.85
N PRO A 76 -4.08 -5.40 -4.74
CA PRO A 76 -5.00 -6.50 -4.48
C PRO A 76 -5.25 -6.76 -2.99
N GLU A 77 -6.28 -7.58 -2.71
CA GLU A 77 -6.51 -8.16 -1.38
C GLU A 77 -6.77 -9.67 -1.48
N TRP A 78 -6.13 -10.45 -0.60
CA TRP A 78 -6.20 -11.91 -0.58
C TRP A 78 -7.65 -12.39 -0.45
N PHE A 79 -8.30 -12.11 0.66
CA PHE A 79 -9.56 -12.79 0.97
C PHE A 79 -10.79 -11.88 0.91
N ASN A 80 -10.65 -10.69 0.31
CA ASN A 80 -11.74 -9.71 0.26
C ASN A 80 -12.85 -10.21 -0.68
N PRO A 81 -14.10 -10.36 -0.20
CA PRO A 81 -15.21 -10.84 -1.01
C PRO A 81 -15.47 -9.99 -2.27
N SER A 82 -15.28 -8.67 -2.20
CA SER A 82 -15.45 -7.78 -3.35
C SER A 82 -14.34 -7.91 -4.40
N TYR A 83 -13.18 -8.49 -4.04
CA TYR A 83 -12.11 -8.75 -5.00
C TYR A 83 -12.35 -10.01 -5.83
N TYR A 84 -13.30 -10.88 -5.43
CA TYR A 84 -13.54 -12.19 -6.06
C TYR A 84 -13.70 -12.13 -7.59
N GLY A 85 -14.36 -11.09 -8.11
CA GLY A 85 -14.56 -10.90 -9.56
C GLY A 85 -13.27 -10.65 -10.35
N TYR A 86 -12.19 -10.27 -9.68
CA TYR A 86 -10.90 -9.94 -10.27
C TYR A 86 -9.83 -11.03 -10.11
N ARG A 87 -10.17 -12.14 -9.45
CA ARG A 87 -9.22 -13.21 -9.20
C ARG A 87 -8.61 -13.73 -10.52
N ASN A 88 -7.32 -14.01 -10.48
CA ASN A 88 -6.64 -14.69 -11.57
C ASN A 88 -6.75 -16.20 -11.35
N SER A 89 -7.23 -16.95 -12.35
CA SER A 89 -7.30 -18.41 -12.28
C SER A 89 -5.94 -19.10 -12.43
N ASN A 90 -4.86 -18.37 -12.75
CA ASN A 90 -3.53 -18.92 -12.91
C ASN A 90 -2.82 -19.06 -11.55
N PRO A 91 -2.58 -20.29 -11.07
CA PRO A 91 -1.97 -20.54 -9.77
C PRO A 91 -0.46 -20.22 -9.70
N ARG A 92 0.20 -19.97 -10.84
CA ARG A 92 1.66 -19.73 -10.90
C ARG A 92 2.09 -18.29 -10.64
N TRP A 93 1.17 -17.33 -10.63
CA TRP A 93 1.49 -15.90 -10.49
C TRP A 93 0.70 -15.27 -9.36
N GLY A 94 1.09 -15.55 -8.12
CA GLY A 94 0.77 -14.73 -6.93
C GLY A 94 -0.69 -14.40 -6.64
N GLY A 95 -1.65 -14.92 -7.41
CA GLY A 95 -3.04 -14.43 -7.48
C GLY A 95 -4.10 -15.52 -7.36
N GLY A 96 -3.70 -16.76 -7.10
CA GLY A 96 -4.62 -17.79 -6.63
C GLY A 96 -5.18 -17.49 -5.23
N CYS A 97 -4.52 -16.60 -4.48
CA CYS A 97 -4.96 -16.16 -3.16
C CYS A 97 -5.80 -14.89 -3.18
N PHE A 98 -5.86 -14.10 -4.26
CA PHE A 98 -6.64 -12.84 -4.30
C PHE A 98 -8.11 -13.08 -4.65
N GLY A 99 -9.01 -12.45 -3.89
CA GLY A 99 -10.45 -12.72 -3.93
C GLY A 99 -10.84 -14.17 -3.60
N SER A 100 -9.95 -14.96 -2.98
CA SER A 100 -10.20 -16.36 -2.64
C SER A 100 -10.78 -16.51 -1.24
N ASN A 101 -11.30 -17.69 -0.90
CA ASN A 101 -11.63 -17.99 0.50
C ASN A 101 -10.35 -18.31 1.26
N ASP A 102 -10.21 -17.76 2.46
CA ASP A 102 -9.16 -18.16 3.38
C ASP A 102 -9.53 -19.49 4.07
N THR A 103 -8.53 -20.33 4.32
CA THR A 103 -8.70 -21.64 4.96
C THR A 103 -7.58 -21.87 5.96
N ASN A 104 -7.96 -22.34 7.15
CA ASN A 104 -7.00 -22.68 8.20
C ASN A 104 -6.09 -23.83 7.73
N PRO A 105 -4.75 -23.67 7.74
CA PRO A 105 -3.83 -24.67 7.21
C PRO A 105 -3.78 -25.96 8.02
N TYR A 106 -4.24 -25.96 9.27
CA TYR A 106 -4.23 -27.13 10.16
C TYR A 106 -5.54 -27.93 10.10
N TYR A 107 -6.68 -27.25 9.95
CA TYR A 107 -8.01 -27.88 10.04
C TYR A 107 -8.82 -27.81 8.73
N GLY A 108 -8.36 -27.06 7.72
CA GLY A 108 -9.05 -26.86 6.45
C GLY A 108 -10.35 -26.05 6.52
N SER A 109 -10.76 -25.61 7.71
CA SER A 109 -11.97 -24.81 7.90
C SER A 109 -11.81 -23.41 7.31
N LYS A 110 -12.87 -22.87 6.72
CA LYS A 110 -12.87 -21.48 6.22
C LYS A 110 -12.60 -20.48 7.35
N VAL A 111 -11.80 -19.48 7.07
CA VAL A 111 -11.56 -18.34 7.97
C VAL A 111 -12.45 -17.18 7.53
N GLU A 112 -13.12 -16.54 8.49
CA GLU A 112 -13.96 -15.38 8.22
C GLU A 112 -13.11 -14.16 7.86
N TYR A 113 -13.47 -13.46 6.79
CA TYR A 113 -12.91 -12.14 6.50
C TYR A 113 -13.52 -11.10 7.44
N THR A 114 -12.76 -10.70 8.46
CA THR A 114 -13.22 -9.74 9.47
C THR A 114 -13.10 -8.30 8.99
N GLY A 115 -14.04 -7.46 9.42
CA GLY A 115 -14.06 -6.02 9.11
C GLY A 115 -14.57 -5.66 7.70
N TYR A 116 -15.17 -6.62 6.99
CA TYR A 116 -15.77 -6.37 5.67
C TYR A 116 -16.93 -5.37 5.75
N VAL A 117 -16.96 -4.45 4.80
CA VAL A 117 -18.10 -3.58 4.52
C VAL A 117 -18.57 -3.91 3.11
N PRO A 118 -19.84 -4.32 2.91
CA PRO A 118 -20.34 -4.66 1.58
C PRO A 118 -20.29 -3.46 0.62
N VAL A 119 -19.61 -3.64 -0.51
CA VAL A 119 -19.54 -2.66 -1.60
C VAL A 119 -19.88 -3.31 -2.94
N LYS A 120 -20.06 -2.50 -3.99
CA LYS A 120 -20.40 -3.00 -5.32
C LYS A 120 -19.16 -3.42 -6.11
N ASP A 121 -18.10 -2.62 -6.01
CA ASP A 121 -16.89 -2.76 -6.82
C ASP A 121 -15.64 -2.50 -5.97
N PHE A 122 -14.73 -3.48 -5.88
CA PHE A 122 -13.55 -3.33 -5.04
C PHE A 122 -12.66 -2.15 -5.46
N VAL A 123 -12.45 -1.97 -6.77
CA VAL A 123 -11.54 -0.93 -7.27
C VAL A 123 -12.12 0.46 -6.99
N THR A 124 -13.42 0.64 -7.24
CA THR A 124 -14.07 1.95 -7.16
C THR A 124 -14.50 2.33 -5.75
N ASP A 125 -14.94 1.35 -4.94
CA ASP A 125 -15.53 1.61 -3.62
C ASP A 125 -14.56 1.37 -2.46
N ILE A 126 -13.44 0.65 -2.67
CA ILE A 126 -12.43 0.39 -1.64
C ILE A 126 -11.05 0.93 -2.04
N GLN A 127 -10.47 0.40 -3.11
CA GLN A 127 -9.09 0.67 -3.50
C GLN A 127 -8.86 2.17 -3.78
N LEU A 128 -9.64 2.75 -4.69
CA LEU A 128 -9.49 4.15 -5.09
C LEU A 128 -9.75 5.13 -3.92
N PRO A 129 -10.84 5.01 -3.13
CA PRO A 129 -11.06 5.85 -1.96
C PRO A 129 -9.93 5.77 -0.93
N GLN A 130 -9.39 4.59 -0.64
CA GLN A 130 -8.26 4.44 0.28
C GLN A 130 -6.98 5.08 -0.23
N MET A 131 -6.69 4.94 -1.52
CA MET A 131 -5.55 5.63 -2.15
C MET A 131 -5.71 7.15 -2.06
N ARG A 132 -6.94 7.68 -2.24
CA ARG A 132 -7.24 9.11 -2.05
C ARG A 132 -7.07 9.55 -0.59
N GLU A 133 -7.52 8.75 0.37
CA GLU A 133 -7.31 9.03 1.80
C GLU A 133 -5.81 9.17 2.09
N LEU A 134 -4.99 8.21 1.65
CA LEU A 134 -3.53 8.26 1.82
C LEU A 134 -2.89 9.46 1.09
N ALA A 135 -3.29 9.73 -0.14
CA ALA A 135 -2.73 10.82 -0.94
C ALA A 135 -2.97 12.19 -0.28
N TYR A 136 -4.22 12.46 0.10
CA TYR A 136 -4.66 13.80 0.50
C TYR A 136 -4.61 14.01 2.01
N ASN A 137 -5.06 13.05 2.81
CA ASN A 137 -5.15 13.24 4.27
C ASN A 137 -3.78 13.11 4.96
N TYR A 138 -2.87 12.33 4.38
CA TYR A 138 -1.54 12.07 4.96
C TYR A 138 -0.43 12.85 4.26
N ASN A 139 -0.78 13.73 3.32
CA ASN A 139 0.18 14.52 2.55
C ASN A 139 1.30 13.65 1.95
N THR A 140 0.94 12.49 1.42
CA THR A 140 1.89 11.55 0.81
C THR A 140 2.68 12.24 -0.30
N GLU A 141 3.98 11.98 -0.33
CA GLU A 141 4.92 12.47 -1.34
C GLU A 141 5.36 11.35 -2.29
N LEU A 142 5.23 10.10 -1.85
CA LEU A 142 5.60 8.92 -2.65
C LEU A 142 4.59 7.79 -2.42
N MET A 143 3.90 7.33 -3.46
CA MET A 143 3.02 6.17 -3.36
C MET A 143 3.68 4.94 -3.99
N TRP A 144 3.93 3.93 -3.16
CA TRP A 144 4.53 2.67 -3.59
C TRP A 144 3.44 1.60 -3.68
N CYS A 145 2.96 1.33 -4.88
CA CYS A 145 1.96 0.29 -5.08
C CYS A 145 2.64 -1.08 -5.22
N ASP A 146 1.93 -2.16 -4.90
CA ASP A 146 2.44 -3.51 -5.13
C ASP A 146 1.49 -4.41 -5.91
N ILE A 147 2.09 -5.40 -6.60
CA ILE A 147 1.49 -6.41 -7.49
C ILE A 147 0.83 -5.86 -8.75
N GLY A 148 0.15 -4.72 -8.66
CA GLY A 148 -0.69 -4.18 -9.73
C GLY A 148 -2.03 -4.93 -9.83
N GLY A 149 -2.47 -5.22 -11.05
CA GLY A 149 -3.79 -5.81 -11.32
C GLY A 149 -4.88 -4.77 -11.57
N PRO A 150 -6.17 -5.11 -11.37
CA PRO A 150 -7.29 -4.19 -11.57
C PRO A 150 -7.12 -2.91 -10.75
N ASN A 151 -7.26 -1.77 -11.42
CA ASN A 151 -6.99 -0.46 -10.84
C ASN A 151 -7.75 0.64 -11.60
N ASN A 152 -7.89 1.79 -10.93
CA ASN A 152 -8.31 3.06 -11.52
C ASN A 152 -7.17 4.10 -11.46
N SER A 153 -5.92 3.65 -11.67
CA SER A 153 -4.74 4.48 -11.41
C SER A 153 -4.63 5.67 -12.34
N THR A 154 -5.12 5.60 -13.59
CA THR A 154 -5.19 6.77 -14.48
C THR A 154 -6.05 7.89 -13.87
N VAL A 155 -7.18 7.54 -13.25
CA VAL A 155 -8.05 8.50 -12.56
C VAL A 155 -7.36 9.05 -11.33
N PHE A 156 -6.87 8.17 -10.45
CA PHE A 156 -6.22 8.56 -9.20
C PHE A 156 -4.98 9.44 -9.42
N VAL A 157 -4.03 8.97 -10.24
CA VAL A 157 -2.73 9.64 -10.44
C VAL A 157 -2.91 10.98 -11.15
N SER A 158 -3.83 11.09 -12.12
CA SER A 158 -4.09 12.38 -12.79
C SER A 158 -4.66 13.42 -11.83
N GLU A 159 -5.60 13.03 -10.96
CA GLU A 159 -6.12 13.90 -9.89
C GLU A 159 -5.01 14.32 -8.92
N TRP A 160 -4.21 13.36 -8.46
CA TRP A 160 -3.17 13.60 -7.46
C TRP A 160 -2.03 14.48 -7.99
N LEU A 161 -1.59 14.26 -9.24
CA LEU A 161 -0.60 15.12 -9.93
C LEU A 161 -1.12 16.54 -10.13
N ASN A 162 -2.38 16.70 -10.56
CA ASN A 162 -2.99 18.02 -10.73
C ASN A 162 -3.08 18.75 -9.39
N TRP A 163 -3.56 18.07 -8.33
CA TRP A 163 -3.60 18.63 -6.99
C TRP A 163 -2.19 19.03 -6.51
N ALA A 164 -1.20 18.14 -6.61
CA ALA A 164 0.17 18.43 -6.18
C ALA A 164 0.75 19.65 -6.91
N ARG A 165 0.49 19.77 -8.23
CA ARG A 165 0.90 20.93 -9.02
C ARG A 165 0.27 22.23 -8.51
N THR A 166 -1.01 22.25 -8.14
CA THR A 166 -1.66 23.45 -7.57
C THR A 166 -1.06 23.86 -6.23
N GLN A 167 -0.49 22.92 -5.49
CA GLN A 167 0.13 23.15 -4.19
C GLN A 167 1.64 23.44 -4.30
N GLY A 168 2.22 23.46 -5.50
CA GLY A 168 3.66 23.57 -5.70
C GLY A 168 4.46 22.38 -5.15
N ARG A 169 3.82 21.20 -5.06
CA ARG A 169 4.40 19.99 -4.49
C ARG A 169 4.92 19.06 -5.58
N GLN A 170 6.00 18.35 -5.26
CA GLN A 170 6.49 17.22 -6.04
C GLN A 170 6.02 15.92 -5.37
N ILE A 171 5.48 15.03 -6.18
CA ILE A 171 5.03 13.71 -5.76
C ILE A 171 5.59 12.67 -6.74
N ALA A 172 5.68 11.41 -6.33
CA ALA A 172 6.10 10.32 -7.18
C ALA A 172 5.34 9.01 -6.89
N PHE A 173 5.30 8.11 -7.87
CA PHE A 173 4.77 6.76 -7.71
C PHE A 173 5.59 5.73 -8.50
N ASN A 174 5.60 4.48 -8.04
CA ASN A 174 6.38 3.42 -8.70
C ASN A 174 5.66 2.82 -9.93
N SER A 175 6.39 2.02 -10.70
CA SER A 175 5.88 1.32 -11.90
C SER A 175 4.91 0.16 -11.63
N ARG A 176 4.49 -0.04 -10.37
CA ARG A 176 3.59 -1.12 -9.95
C ARG A 176 2.16 -0.66 -9.67
N CYS A 177 1.87 0.63 -9.83
CA CYS A 177 0.50 1.15 -9.67
C CYS A 177 -0.40 0.83 -10.87
N GLY A 178 0.04 0.09 -11.89
CA GLY A 178 -0.72 -0.14 -13.13
C GLY A 178 -0.48 0.92 -14.21
N LEU A 179 0.49 1.80 -13.99
CA LEU A 179 1.04 2.77 -14.93
C LEU A 179 2.57 2.64 -14.91
N ASN A 180 3.26 3.21 -15.91
CA ASN A 180 4.72 3.14 -16.02
C ASN A 180 5.47 3.68 -14.79
N GLY A 181 4.86 4.52 -13.95
CA GLY A 181 5.53 5.09 -12.78
C GLY A 181 6.53 6.19 -13.12
N ASP A 182 7.00 6.87 -12.09
CA ASP A 182 8.15 7.79 -12.15
C ASP A 182 9.49 7.05 -11.99
N PHE A 183 9.44 5.83 -11.45
CA PHE A 183 10.62 4.98 -11.21
C PHE A 183 10.29 3.49 -11.19
N ASP A 184 11.29 2.68 -11.53
CA ASP A 184 11.22 1.21 -11.49
C ASP A 184 11.64 0.61 -10.15
N THR A 185 11.24 -0.64 -9.94
CA THR A 185 11.37 -1.34 -8.64
C THR A 185 11.90 -2.77 -8.81
N PRO A 186 13.17 -2.95 -9.20
CA PRO A 186 13.80 -4.26 -9.19
C PRO A 186 13.86 -4.80 -7.76
N GLU A 187 13.50 -6.06 -7.59
CA GLU A 187 13.53 -6.76 -6.31
C GLU A 187 14.42 -7.98 -6.41
N TYR A 188 15.28 -8.20 -5.40
CA TYR A 188 16.21 -9.33 -5.32
C TYR A 188 17.17 -9.48 -6.52
N VAL A 189 17.33 -8.41 -7.32
CA VAL A 189 18.21 -8.32 -8.48
C VAL A 189 19.15 -7.14 -8.30
N LEU A 190 20.45 -7.35 -8.51
CA LEU A 190 21.42 -6.27 -8.57
C LEU A 190 21.27 -5.53 -9.91
N ILE A 191 21.26 -4.20 -9.86
CA ILE A 191 21.46 -3.36 -11.05
C ILE A 191 22.93 -3.54 -11.44
N THR A 192 23.21 -4.11 -12.62
CA THR A 192 24.60 -4.18 -13.10
C THR A 192 25.07 -2.78 -13.52
N GLN A 193 26.38 -2.55 -13.58
CA GLN A 193 26.97 -1.28 -14.01
C GLN A 193 26.48 -0.81 -15.40
N ASP A 194 25.86 -1.70 -16.17
CA ASP A 194 25.37 -1.48 -17.53
C ASP A 194 23.88 -1.09 -17.58
N GLY A 195 23.22 -0.99 -16.41
CA GLY A 195 21.80 -0.62 -16.30
C GLY A 195 20.81 -1.76 -16.58
N TRP A 196 21.27 -3.02 -16.66
CA TRP A 196 20.42 -4.18 -16.92
C TRP A 196 20.21 -5.05 -15.68
N PHE A 197 19.02 -5.65 -15.56
CA PHE A 197 18.65 -6.52 -14.43
C PHE A 197 19.16 -7.95 -14.66
N GLN A 198 19.94 -8.51 -13.72
CA GLN A 198 20.35 -9.92 -13.73
C GLN A 198 19.76 -10.71 -12.56
N ASN A 199 18.86 -11.63 -12.87
CA ASN A 199 18.14 -12.43 -11.88
C ASN A 199 19.09 -13.40 -11.15
N LYS A 200 19.26 -13.27 -9.82
CA LYS A 200 20.16 -14.14 -9.03
C LYS A 200 19.49 -15.37 -8.42
N PHE A 201 18.20 -15.56 -8.63
CA PHE A 201 17.51 -16.74 -8.13
C PHE A 201 16.65 -17.36 -9.24
N ASN A 202 17.14 -18.47 -9.81
CA ASN A 202 16.26 -19.44 -10.45
C ASN A 202 15.40 -20.04 -9.34
N VAL A 203 14.21 -19.49 -9.14
CA VAL A 203 13.17 -20.18 -8.38
C VAL A 203 12.41 -21.02 -9.40
N SER A 204 12.64 -22.34 -9.31
CA SER A 204 11.94 -23.39 -10.06
C SER A 204 10.45 -23.43 -9.77
#